data_AF-A0AAU1D131-F1
#
_entry.id   AF-A0AAU1D131-F1
#
_cell.length_a   1.000
_cell.length_b   1.000
_cell.length_c   1.000
_cell.angle_alpha   90.00
_cell.angle_beta   90.00
_cell.angle_gamma   90.00
#
_symmetry.space_group_name_H-M   'P 1'
#
loop_
_entity.id
_entity.type
_entity.pdbx_description
1 polymer ?
#
loop_
_entity_poly.entity_id
_entity_poly.type
_entity_poly.pdbx_seq_one_letter_code
_entity_poly.pdbx_strand_id
1 'polypeptide(L)'
;MDIAVGAVLKRREIHTRYGGSWQGGISPSGTAPHVMLFTDPSRGHQHGYFDGWGADGCYHYCGEGQQGDQQMVRGNLAVLKHVEKNRSLHVFRSVTSGVVAHLGQFTLDPERPWYTTDAPDTDGEIRSVIMFRLRPVDSASSDAELPFTPASSTIVEDVEVEQHNVEQMAINPSSRPRFADRREAKLVTAYRRYLRSQGHTVGRKKIVPEGELKPLYTDLFDVTDNVLIEAKGTVTREAIRMAIGQLFDYRRYIAPRPNIALLLPAEPRPDLIKLCHSDEVAAFAIWPKDETYATSRD
;
A
#
# COMPACT_ATOMS: atom_id res chain seq x y z
N MET A 1 13.55 -2.92 30.86
CA MET A 1 14.64 -3.87 30.56
C MET A 1 15.96 -3.19 30.89
N ASP A 2 16.98 -3.92 31.36
CA ASP A 2 18.29 -3.34 31.71
C ASP A 2 19.29 -3.43 30.54
N ILE A 3 18.93 -2.78 29.44
CA ILE A 3 19.76 -2.60 28.24
C ILE A 3 19.60 -1.13 27.85
N ALA A 4 20.70 -0.38 27.81
CA ALA A 4 20.67 1.02 27.41
C ALA A 4 20.20 1.18 25.95
N VAL A 5 19.51 2.28 25.66
CA VAL A 5 19.19 2.70 24.29
C VAL A 5 20.50 2.85 23.50
N GLY A 6 20.53 2.36 22.27
CA GLY A 6 21.71 2.35 21.40
C GLY A 6 22.72 1.25 21.68
N ALA A 7 22.57 0.48 22.77
CA ALA A 7 23.47 -0.62 23.09
C ALA A 7 23.44 -1.69 21.99
N VAL A 8 24.63 -2.11 21.55
CA VAL A 8 24.82 -3.14 20.53
C VAL A 8 25.27 -4.43 21.21
N LEU A 9 24.55 -5.53 20.97
CA LEU A 9 24.78 -6.80 21.64
C LEU A 9 24.34 -7.98 20.77
N LYS A 10 24.80 -9.18 21.14
CA LYS A 10 24.34 -10.39 20.44
C LYS A 10 22.89 -10.66 20.81
N ARG A 11 22.05 -10.93 19.81
CA ARG A 11 20.65 -11.34 20.04
C ARG A 11 20.56 -12.54 20.99
N ARG A 12 21.56 -13.41 20.95
CA ARG A 12 21.69 -14.55 21.86
C ARG A 12 21.79 -14.16 23.33
N GLU A 13 22.53 -13.12 23.65
CA GLU A 13 22.70 -12.66 25.04
C GLU A 13 21.39 -12.09 25.59
N ILE A 14 20.60 -11.41 24.74
CA ILE A 14 19.26 -10.91 25.10
C ILE A 14 18.36 -12.08 25.50
N HIS A 15 18.27 -13.11 24.66
CA HIS A 15 17.41 -14.26 24.95
C HIS A 15 17.92 -15.10 26.13
N THR A 16 19.23 -15.20 26.35
CA THR A 16 19.76 -15.84 27.55
C THR A 16 19.35 -15.07 28.81
N ARG A 17 19.35 -13.74 28.78
CA ARG A 17 19.00 -12.90 29.94
C ARG A 17 17.50 -12.77 30.18
N TYR A 18 16.70 -12.69 29.12
CA TYR A 18 15.29 -12.32 29.19
C TYR A 18 14.33 -13.33 28.57
N GLY A 19 14.80 -14.47 28.06
CA GLY A 19 13.96 -15.51 27.45
C GLY A 19 13.38 -15.13 26.08
N GLY A 20 12.23 -15.71 25.74
CA GLY A 20 11.55 -15.49 24.47
C GLY A 20 12.00 -16.43 23.33
N SER A 21 11.42 -16.24 22.14
CA SER A 21 11.67 -17.06 20.96
C SER A 21 12.86 -16.53 20.16
N TRP A 22 13.76 -17.44 19.81
CA TRP A 22 15.01 -17.16 19.11
C TRP A 22 14.85 -16.94 17.60
N GLN A 23 13.72 -17.37 17.03
CA GLN A 23 13.52 -17.45 15.58
C GLN A 23 12.51 -16.42 15.05
N GLY A 24 11.67 -15.83 15.90
CA GLY A 24 10.61 -14.90 15.49
C GLY A 24 11.04 -13.43 15.53
N GLY A 25 10.46 -12.59 14.68
CA GLY A 25 10.58 -11.13 14.81
C GLY A 25 9.92 -10.64 16.10
N ILE A 26 8.74 -11.20 16.44
CA ILE A 26 8.06 -10.95 17.71
C ILE A 26 8.43 -12.05 18.70
N SER A 27 8.96 -11.66 19.84
CA SER A 27 9.43 -12.58 20.86
C SER A 27 8.88 -12.19 22.24
N PRO A 28 7.67 -12.64 22.58
CA PRO A 28 7.16 -12.54 23.93
C PRO A 28 7.99 -13.45 24.86
N SER A 29 8.58 -12.89 25.91
CA SER A 29 9.22 -13.67 26.98
C SER A 29 8.21 -14.39 27.88
N GLY A 30 8.55 -15.60 28.33
CA GLY A 30 7.85 -16.32 29.40
C GLY A 30 8.48 -16.17 30.79
N THR A 31 9.68 -15.60 30.88
CA THR A 31 10.47 -15.49 32.12
C THR A 31 10.68 -14.05 32.58
N ALA A 32 10.37 -13.07 31.73
CA ALA A 32 10.45 -11.65 32.02
C ALA A 32 9.22 -10.92 31.45
N PRO A 33 8.79 -9.80 32.04
CA PRO A 33 7.62 -9.03 31.59
C PRO A 33 7.94 -8.18 30.35
N HIS A 34 8.50 -8.79 29.30
CA HIS A 34 8.97 -8.11 28.09
C HIS A 34 8.41 -8.78 26.84
N VAL A 35 7.98 -7.97 25.87
CA VAL A 35 7.79 -8.37 24.47
C VAL A 35 8.93 -7.72 23.68
N MET A 36 9.74 -8.54 23.01
CA MET A 36 10.89 -8.07 22.24
C MET A 36 10.57 -8.15 20.75
N LEU A 37 10.79 -7.06 20.04
CA LEU A 37 10.59 -6.92 18.60
C LEU A 37 11.95 -6.83 17.92
N PHE A 38 12.18 -7.65 16.91
CA PHE A 38 13.43 -7.72 16.17
C PHE A 38 13.16 -7.41 14.71
N THR A 39 13.66 -6.27 14.26
CA THR A 39 13.50 -5.77 12.90
C THR A 39 14.82 -5.85 12.13
N ASP A 40 14.71 -6.17 10.84
CA ASP A 40 15.80 -6.05 9.87
C ASP A 40 15.25 -5.32 8.63
N PRO A 41 15.27 -3.97 8.63
CA PRO A 41 14.70 -3.20 7.54
C PRO A 41 15.30 -3.60 6.19
N SER A 42 16.61 -3.88 6.12
CA SER A 42 17.30 -4.23 4.88
C SER A 42 16.73 -5.49 4.21
N ARG A 43 16.30 -6.47 5.01
CA ARG A 43 15.63 -7.69 4.53
C ARG A 43 14.14 -7.45 4.29
N GLY A 44 13.48 -6.66 5.13
CA GLY A 44 12.07 -6.26 4.94
C GLY A 44 11.80 -5.60 3.58
N HIS A 45 12.71 -4.71 3.14
CA HIS A 45 12.65 -4.05 1.84
C HIS A 45 12.57 -5.05 0.67
N GLN A 46 13.27 -6.18 0.75
CA GLN A 46 13.27 -7.22 -0.29
C GLN A 46 11.96 -8.01 -0.32
N HIS A 47 11.20 -8.00 0.80
CA HIS A 47 9.92 -8.67 0.97
C HIS A 47 8.72 -7.72 0.98
N GLY A 48 8.90 -6.45 0.59
CA GLY A 48 7.82 -5.51 0.34
C GLY A 48 7.10 -4.94 1.58
N TYR A 49 7.66 -5.10 2.79
CA TYR A 49 7.22 -4.40 3.99
C TYR A 49 8.34 -3.57 4.59
N PHE A 50 7.97 -2.42 5.17
CA PHE A 50 8.91 -1.44 5.70
C PHE A 50 8.61 -1.27 7.18
N ASP A 51 9.56 -1.68 8.03
CA ASP A 51 9.60 -1.21 9.40
C ASP A 51 10.39 0.09 9.43
N GLY A 52 9.93 1.09 10.17
CA GLY A 52 10.61 2.38 10.22
C GLY A 52 9.81 3.48 10.90
N TRP A 53 10.43 4.64 11.04
CA TRP A 53 9.77 5.84 11.56
C TRP A 53 8.84 6.43 10.52
N GLY A 54 7.58 6.63 10.91
CA GLY A 54 6.61 7.42 10.16
C GLY A 54 6.73 8.91 10.46
N ALA A 55 6.22 9.73 9.55
CA ALA A 55 6.09 11.18 9.74
C ALA A 55 5.12 11.56 10.88
N ASP A 56 4.32 10.60 11.36
CA ASP A 56 3.43 10.73 12.52
C ASP A 56 4.15 10.57 13.88
N GLY A 57 5.47 10.36 13.85
CA GLY A 57 6.29 10.16 15.05
C GLY A 57 6.14 8.77 15.68
N CYS A 58 5.47 7.83 15.01
CA CYS A 58 5.43 6.43 15.42
C CYS A 58 6.53 5.63 14.71
N TYR A 59 7.06 4.60 15.37
CA TYR A 59 7.77 3.53 14.71
C TYR A 59 6.77 2.48 14.24
N HIS A 60 6.70 2.25 12.94
CA HIS A 60 5.81 1.27 12.33
C HIS A 60 6.52 -0.08 12.27
N TYR A 61 5.86 -1.11 12.79
CA TYR A 61 6.42 -2.46 12.86
C TYR A 61 5.45 -3.48 12.28
N CYS A 62 5.89 -4.25 11.29
CA CYS A 62 5.13 -5.30 10.63
C CYS A 62 4.94 -6.51 11.55
N GLY A 63 3.69 -6.99 11.64
CA GLY A 63 3.32 -8.15 12.43
C GLY A 63 3.96 -9.45 11.95
N GLU A 64 3.79 -10.52 12.72
CA GLU A 64 4.24 -11.86 12.36
C GLU A 64 3.19 -12.65 11.55
N GLY A 65 3.68 -13.66 10.84
CA GLY A 65 2.93 -14.50 9.90
C GLY A 65 3.55 -14.33 8.51
N GLN A 66 3.99 -15.42 7.89
CA GLN A 66 4.75 -15.40 6.62
C GLN A 66 3.89 -15.70 5.38
N GLN A 67 2.77 -16.42 5.56
CA GLN A 67 1.90 -16.89 4.49
C GLN A 67 0.45 -16.52 4.82
N GLY A 68 -0.28 -16.10 3.79
CA GLY A 68 -1.66 -15.64 3.91
C GLY A 68 -1.83 -14.42 4.81
N ASP A 69 -3.09 -13.96 4.92
CA ASP A 69 -3.44 -12.79 5.71
C ASP A 69 -3.03 -12.96 7.18
N GLN A 70 -2.34 -11.95 7.70
CA GLN A 70 -1.93 -11.95 9.09
C GLN A 70 -3.13 -11.88 10.02
N GLN A 71 -3.03 -12.60 11.13
CA GLN A 71 -4.07 -12.65 12.15
C GLN A 71 -3.56 -12.08 13.46
N MET A 72 -4.46 -11.48 14.23
CA MET A 72 -4.18 -10.94 15.56
C MET A 72 -4.10 -12.06 16.61
N VAL A 73 -3.16 -12.98 16.43
CA VAL A 73 -2.93 -14.15 17.29
C VAL A 73 -1.46 -14.22 17.73
N ARG A 74 -1.15 -15.06 18.72
CA ARG A 74 0.23 -15.36 19.18
C ARG A 74 1.06 -14.09 19.42
N GLY A 75 2.15 -13.87 18.69
CA GLY A 75 3.03 -12.71 18.84
C GLY A 75 2.31 -11.40 18.57
N ASN A 76 1.49 -11.32 17.52
CA ASN A 76 0.68 -10.13 17.23
C ASN A 76 -0.25 -9.79 18.41
N LEU A 77 -0.91 -10.81 18.98
CA LEU A 77 -1.75 -10.63 20.17
C LEU A 77 -0.94 -10.21 21.40
N ALA A 78 0.29 -10.69 21.55
CA ALA A 78 1.17 -10.31 22.64
C ALA A 78 1.60 -8.83 22.56
N VAL A 79 1.82 -8.31 21.35
CA VAL A 79 2.04 -6.88 21.12
C VAL A 79 0.77 -6.10 21.48
N LEU A 80 -0.38 -6.47 20.93
CA LEU A 80 -1.65 -5.79 21.19
C LEU A 80 -1.99 -5.69 22.68
N LYS A 81 -1.74 -6.78 23.43
CA LYS A 81 -2.08 -6.88 24.85
C LYS A 81 -0.93 -6.55 25.80
N HIS A 82 0.19 -6.02 25.33
CA HIS A 82 1.38 -5.84 26.19
C HIS A 82 1.07 -4.97 27.43
N VAL A 83 0.35 -3.85 27.26
CA VAL A 83 -0.07 -2.98 28.39
C VAL A 83 -1.03 -3.72 29.33
N GLU A 84 -2.06 -4.38 28.80
CA GLU A 84 -3.03 -5.16 29.59
C GLU A 84 -2.33 -6.24 30.44
N LYS A 85 -1.27 -6.85 29.89
CA LYS A 85 -0.48 -7.89 30.57
C LYS A 85 0.68 -7.34 31.39
N ASN A 86 0.78 -6.01 31.56
CA ASN A 86 1.87 -5.34 32.28
C ASN A 86 3.26 -5.74 31.78
N ARG A 87 3.43 -5.72 30.45
CA ARG A 87 4.68 -6.07 29.76
C ARG A 87 5.19 -4.87 29.00
N SER A 88 6.49 -4.58 29.11
CA SER A 88 7.12 -3.56 28.28
C SER A 88 7.43 -4.09 26.87
N LEU A 89 7.35 -3.22 25.87
CA LEU A 89 7.66 -3.52 24.48
C LEU A 89 9.01 -2.91 24.12
N HIS A 90 9.95 -3.72 23.64
CA HIS A 90 11.32 -3.27 23.30
C HIS A 90 11.65 -3.59 21.85
N VAL A 91 12.17 -2.63 21.10
CA VAL A 91 12.53 -2.81 19.69
C VAL A 91 14.05 -2.91 19.54
N PHE A 92 14.48 -3.87 18.73
CA PHE A 92 15.87 -4.15 18.40
C PHE A 92 16.06 -4.19 16.89
N ARG A 93 17.04 -3.44 16.39
CA ARG A 93 17.37 -3.40 14.95
C ARG A 93 18.59 -4.26 14.66
N SER A 94 18.52 -5.06 13.61
CA SER A 94 19.66 -5.80 13.04
C SER A 94 20.78 -4.83 12.65
N VAL A 95 21.99 -5.07 13.16
CA VAL A 95 23.23 -4.37 12.75
C VAL A 95 24.03 -5.25 11.80
N THR A 96 24.17 -6.52 12.16
CA THR A 96 24.73 -7.58 11.32
C THR A 96 24.17 -8.92 11.80
N SER A 97 24.52 -10.01 11.12
CA SER A 97 24.04 -11.36 11.47
C SER A 97 24.24 -11.67 12.95
N GLY A 98 23.13 -11.83 13.68
CA GLY A 98 23.12 -12.18 15.11
C GLY A 98 23.42 -11.03 16.08
N VAL A 99 23.67 -9.81 15.60
CA VAL A 99 23.98 -8.62 16.41
C VAL A 99 22.93 -7.55 16.18
N VAL A 100 22.40 -7.01 17.28
CA VAL A 100 21.31 -6.04 17.25
C VAL A 100 21.63 -4.82 18.10
N ALA A 101 21.07 -3.67 17.72
CA ALA A 101 21.06 -2.45 18.50
C ALA A 101 19.69 -2.28 19.18
N HIS A 102 19.66 -1.96 20.47
CA HIS A 102 18.42 -1.63 21.17
C HIS A 102 17.95 -0.23 20.76
N LEU A 103 16.80 -0.15 20.07
CA LEU A 103 16.22 1.14 19.69
C LEU A 103 15.57 1.84 20.88
N GLY A 104 15.00 1.06 21.80
CA GLY A 104 14.39 1.55 23.02
C GLY A 104 13.08 0.86 23.39
N GLN A 105 12.43 1.38 24.43
CA GLN A 105 11.09 0.98 24.84
C GLN A 105 10.03 1.78 24.09
N PHE A 106 8.98 1.08 23.71
CA PHE A 106 7.83 1.65 23.02
C PHE A 106 6.53 1.26 23.72
N THR A 107 5.45 1.94 23.35
CA THR A 107 4.07 1.59 23.63
C THR A 107 3.27 1.68 22.34
N LEU A 108 2.08 1.08 22.30
CA LEU A 108 1.16 1.27 21.17
C LEU A 108 0.60 2.69 21.18
N ASP A 109 0.39 3.25 19.99
CA ASP A 109 -0.39 4.47 19.82
C ASP A 109 -1.79 4.28 20.41
N PRO A 110 -2.26 5.18 21.31
CA PRO A 110 -3.52 4.97 22.02
C PRO A 110 -4.76 5.19 21.13
N GLU A 111 -4.65 5.96 20.05
CA GLU A 111 -5.79 6.30 19.19
C GLU A 111 -5.97 5.28 18.05
N ARG A 112 -4.89 4.97 17.33
CA ARG A 112 -4.87 3.94 16.29
C ARG A 112 -3.63 3.04 16.49
N PRO A 113 -3.72 2.00 17.34
CA PRO A 113 -2.57 1.17 17.72
C PRO A 113 -1.99 0.35 16.56
N TRP A 114 -2.80 0.06 15.54
CA TRP A 114 -2.38 -0.68 14.35
C TRP A 114 -3.35 -0.42 13.19
N TYR A 115 -2.94 -0.81 11.99
CA TYR A 115 -3.75 -0.84 10.77
C TYR A 115 -3.29 -2.02 9.90
N THR A 116 -3.97 -2.27 8.79
CA THR A 116 -3.56 -3.27 7.79
C THR A 116 -3.10 -2.61 6.50
N THR A 117 -2.17 -3.25 5.80
CA THR A 117 -1.76 -2.87 4.44
C THR A 117 -1.43 -4.12 3.63
N ASP A 118 -1.32 -3.96 2.32
CA ASP A 118 -0.91 -5.03 1.42
C ASP A 118 0.61 -5.16 1.35
N ALA A 119 1.11 -6.38 1.48
CA ALA A 119 2.50 -6.76 1.23
C ALA A 119 2.56 -8.16 0.60
N PRO A 120 3.59 -8.47 -0.20
CA PRO A 120 3.77 -9.83 -0.70
C PRO A 120 4.12 -10.78 0.45
N ASP A 121 3.70 -12.02 0.32
CA ASP A 121 4.14 -13.12 1.17
C ASP A 121 5.45 -13.75 0.67
N THR A 122 5.86 -14.87 1.25
CA THR A 122 7.09 -15.57 0.84
C THR A 122 7.04 -16.14 -0.57
N ASP A 123 5.85 -16.41 -1.09
CA ASP A 123 5.61 -16.96 -2.42
C ASP A 123 5.38 -15.85 -3.47
N GLY A 124 5.29 -14.59 -3.01
CA GLY A 124 5.07 -13.41 -3.84
C GLY A 124 3.60 -13.04 -4.00
N GLU A 125 2.69 -13.75 -3.35
CA GLU A 125 1.25 -13.47 -3.38
C GLU A 125 0.94 -12.29 -2.46
N ILE A 126 0.06 -11.39 -2.91
CA ILE A 126 -0.34 -10.22 -2.11
C ILE A 126 -1.25 -10.68 -0.97
N ARG A 127 -0.98 -10.17 0.23
CA ARG A 127 -1.74 -10.47 1.44
C ARG A 127 -1.87 -9.26 2.35
N SER A 128 -2.85 -9.33 3.26
CA SER A 128 -3.02 -8.34 4.32
C SER A 128 -2.00 -8.57 5.45
N VAL A 129 -1.23 -7.54 5.79
CA VAL A 129 -0.31 -7.53 6.94
C VAL A 129 -0.70 -6.49 7.96
N ILE A 130 -0.44 -6.78 9.24
CA ILE A 130 -0.70 -5.89 10.37
C ILE A 130 0.51 -4.97 10.54
N MET A 131 0.28 -3.67 10.64
CA MET A 131 1.31 -2.67 10.98
C MET A 131 0.99 -2.06 12.33
N PHE A 132 1.82 -2.33 13.33
CA PHE A 132 1.72 -1.72 14.66
C PHE A 132 2.33 -0.31 14.65
N ARG A 133 1.61 0.65 15.24
CA ARG A 133 2.07 2.04 15.43
C ARG A 133 2.63 2.17 16.84
N LEU A 134 3.96 2.28 16.96
CA LEU A 134 4.66 2.27 18.23
C LEU A 134 5.16 3.67 18.59
N ARG A 135 4.63 4.26 19.66
CA ARG A 135 5.15 5.52 20.21
C ARG A 135 6.34 5.25 21.12
N PRO A 136 7.43 6.02 21.04
CA PRO A 136 8.57 5.84 21.93
C PRO A 136 8.21 6.23 23.36
N VAL A 137 8.63 5.40 24.32
CA VAL A 137 8.66 5.72 25.75
C VAL A 137 10.06 6.26 26.09
N ASP A 138 11.08 5.52 25.68
CA ASP A 138 12.47 5.97 25.58
C ASP A 138 13.06 5.40 24.28
N SER A 139 13.62 6.22 23.39
CA SER A 139 14.20 5.70 22.15
C SER A 139 15.28 6.59 21.57
N ALA A 140 16.23 5.97 20.87
CA ALA A 140 17.08 6.70 19.93
C ALA A 140 16.28 6.95 18.65
N SER A 141 16.32 8.19 18.16
CA SER A 141 15.92 8.48 16.77
C SER A 141 16.76 7.60 15.84
N SER A 142 16.12 6.87 14.93
CA SER A 142 16.81 5.98 14.00
C SER A 142 16.73 6.53 12.58
N ASP A 143 17.74 6.24 11.76
CA ASP A 143 17.85 6.71 10.37
C ASP A 143 16.90 6.01 9.37
N ALA A 144 16.15 4.99 9.80
CA ALA A 144 15.20 4.28 8.93
C ALA A 144 13.83 4.97 8.94
N GLU A 145 13.57 5.82 7.96
CA GLU A 145 12.28 6.45 7.71
C GLU A 145 11.44 5.62 6.73
N LEU A 146 10.13 5.57 6.97
CA LEU A 146 9.19 5.01 6.02
C LEU A 146 9.02 5.96 4.82
N PRO A 147 8.91 5.43 3.58
CA PRO A 147 8.61 6.25 2.42
C PRO A 147 7.20 6.85 2.49
N PHE A 148 6.28 6.19 3.19
CA PHE A 148 4.90 6.63 3.37
C PHE A 148 4.40 6.32 4.79
N THR A 149 3.56 7.19 5.33
CA THR A 149 2.87 7.04 6.62
C THR A 149 1.37 7.16 6.37
N PRO A 150 0.49 6.48 7.15
CA PRO A 150 -0.95 6.52 6.89
C PRO A 150 -1.46 7.95 6.87
N ALA A 151 -2.20 8.33 5.83
CA ALA A 151 -2.72 9.69 5.73
C ALA A 151 -3.75 9.98 6.83
N SER A 152 -3.62 11.14 7.47
CA SER A 152 -4.56 11.58 8.53
C SER A 152 -5.93 11.99 7.98
N SER A 153 -6.01 12.30 6.69
CA SER A 153 -7.23 12.68 5.98
C SER A 153 -7.10 12.33 4.51
N THR A 154 -8.22 12.19 3.81
CA THR A 154 -8.19 11.92 2.36
C THR A 154 -7.66 13.14 1.60
N ILE A 155 -6.69 12.93 0.70
CA ILE A 155 -6.14 13.94 -0.20
C ILE A 155 -6.48 13.58 -1.64
N VAL A 156 -6.99 14.54 -2.42
CA VAL A 156 -7.28 14.37 -3.85
C VAL A 156 -6.66 15.53 -4.62
N GLU A 157 -5.71 15.22 -5.49
CA GLU A 157 -4.94 16.19 -6.25
C GLU A 157 -5.07 15.92 -7.76
N ASP A 158 -5.16 16.99 -8.55
CA ASP A 158 -4.97 16.92 -10.00
C ASP A 158 -3.48 16.90 -10.30
N VAL A 159 -3.03 15.86 -11.01
CA VAL A 159 -1.63 15.70 -11.40
C VAL A 159 -1.52 15.45 -12.89
N GLU A 160 -0.38 15.84 -13.47
CA GLU A 160 -0.11 15.55 -14.87
C GLU A 160 0.13 14.06 -15.10
N VAL A 161 -0.28 13.57 -16.27
CA VAL A 161 -0.16 12.15 -16.64
C VAL A 161 1.30 11.69 -16.76
N GLU A 162 2.24 12.61 -17.04
CA GLU A 162 3.65 12.29 -17.29
C GLU A 162 4.47 11.98 -16.03
N GLN A 163 3.96 12.29 -14.83
CA GLN A 163 4.60 11.94 -13.56
C GLN A 163 4.48 10.44 -13.20
N HIS A 164 3.72 9.67 -13.99
CA HIS A 164 3.41 8.26 -13.77
C HIS A 164 4.63 7.34 -13.63
N ASN A 165 5.67 7.52 -14.46
CA ASN A 165 6.83 6.61 -14.46
C ASN A 165 7.71 6.76 -13.21
N VAL A 166 7.85 7.98 -12.69
CA VAL A 166 8.71 8.25 -11.51
C VAL A 166 8.04 7.72 -10.25
N GLU A 167 6.72 7.88 -10.14
CA GLU A 167 5.95 7.48 -8.97
C GLU A 167 5.68 5.97 -8.91
N GLN A 168 5.42 5.31 -10.05
CA GLN A 168 5.32 3.84 -10.07
C GLN A 168 6.62 3.17 -9.62
N MET A 169 7.78 3.72 -9.99
CA MET A 169 9.07 3.25 -9.51
C MET A 169 9.26 3.45 -8.00
N ALA A 170 8.69 4.51 -7.42
CA ALA A 170 8.74 4.76 -5.97
C ALA A 170 7.76 3.87 -5.18
N ILE A 171 6.61 3.52 -5.75
CA ILE A 171 5.54 2.76 -5.08
C ILE A 171 5.80 1.25 -5.15
N ASN A 172 6.36 0.77 -6.26
CA ASN A 172 6.62 -0.65 -6.47
C ASN A 172 7.95 -0.91 -7.20
N PRO A 173 9.10 -0.58 -6.57
CA PRO A 173 10.43 -0.62 -7.19
C PRO A 173 10.87 -2.00 -7.68
N SER A 174 10.26 -3.07 -7.15
CA SER A 174 10.55 -4.46 -7.52
C SER A 174 9.72 -4.98 -8.69
N SER A 175 8.72 -4.23 -9.17
CA SER A 175 7.82 -4.70 -10.22
C SER A 175 8.39 -4.42 -11.62
N ARG A 176 8.64 -5.49 -12.39
CA ARG A 176 8.93 -5.35 -13.83
C ARG A 176 7.63 -5.04 -14.57
N PRO A 177 7.56 -4.00 -15.41
CA PRO A 177 6.33 -3.68 -16.13
C PRO A 177 5.96 -4.85 -17.07
N ARG A 178 4.74 -5.38 -16.90
CA ARG A 178 4.18 -6.47 -17.68
C ARG A 178 3.83 -6.00 -19.10
N PHE A 179 3.63 -6.96 -20.01
CA PHE A 179 3.19 -6.65 -21.38
C PHE A 179 1.84 -5.91 -21.43
N ALA A 180 0.93 -6.19 -20.49
CA ALA A 180 -0.35 -5.49 -20.37
C ALA A 180 -0.15 -4.01 -20.04
N ASP A 181 0.68 -3.70 -19.04
CA ASP A 181 1.01 -2.33 -18.61
C ASP A 181 1.53 -1.48 -19.79
N ARG A 182 2.34 -2.07 -20.67
CA ARG A 182 2.83 -1.39 -21.89
C ARG A 182 1.74 -1.10 -22.92
N ARG A 183 0.73 -1.97 -23.05
CA ARG A 183 -0.41 -1.75 -23.96
C ARG A 183 -1.32 -0.66 -23.41
N GLU A 184 -1.57 -0.67 -22.11
CA GLU A 184 -2.35 0.35 -21.39
C GLU A 184 -1.72 1.72 -21.53
N ALA A 185 -0.42 1.86 -21.23
CA ALA A 185 0.30 3.12 -21.37
C ALA A 185 0.22 3.70 -22.80
N LYS A 186 0.34 2.86 -23.84
CA LYS A 186 0.18 3.28 -25.24
C LYS A 186 -1.23 3.75 -25.54
N LEU A 187 -2.24 3.02 -25.06
CA LEU A 187 -3.64 3.33 -25.28
C LEU A 187 -4.04 4.65 -24.59
N VAL A 188 -3.62 4.83 -23.33
CA VAL A 188 -3.76 6.08 -22.55
C VAL A 188 -3.11 7.25 -23.28
N THR A 189 -1.87 7.09 -23.74
CA THR A 189 -1.14 8.14 -24.46
C THR A 189 -1.87 8.56 -25.74
N ALA A 190 -2.34 7.58 -26.53
CA ALA A 190 -3.07 7.85 -27.76
C ALA A 190 -4.40 8.57 -27.51
N TYR A 191 -5.18 8.11 -26.52
CA TYR A 191 -6.48 8.71 -26.22
C TYR A 191 -6.36 10.11 -25.60
N ARG A 192 -5.38 10.33 -24.71
CA ARG A 192 -5.06 11.67 -24.18
C ARG A 192 -4.74 12.65 -25.30
N ARG A 193 -3.96 12.22 -26.30
CA ARG A 193 -3.64 13.05 -27.48
C ARG A 193 -4.90 13.38 -28.28
N TYR A 194 -5.77 12.38 -28.49
CA TYR A 194 -7.05 12.59 -29.17
C TYR A 194 -7.93 13.60 -28.44
N LEU A 195 -8.20 13.42 -27.14
CA LEU A 195 -8.99 14.36 -26.33
C LEU A 195 -8.42 15.78 -26.38
N ARG A 196 -7.10 15.94 -26.24
CA ARG A 196 -6.43 17.24 -26.36
C ARG A 196 -6.59 17.87 -27.74
N SER A 197 -6.59 17.07 -28.81
CA SER A 197 -6.86 17.57 -30.17
C SER A 197 -8.29 18.07 -30.34
N GLN A 198 -9.23 17.58 -29.52
CA GLN A 198 -10.61 18.05 -29.46
C GLN A 198 -10.77 19.25 -28.49
N GLY A 199 -9.69 19.74 -27.88
CA GLY A 199 -9.70 20.90 -26.97
C GLY A 199 -9.98 20.54 -25.50
N HIS A 200 -9.99 19.26 -25.13
CA HIS A 200 -10.27 18.84 -23.76
C HIS A 200 -9.07 19.08 -22.83
N THR A 201 -9.37 19.45 -21.59
CA THR A 201 -8.39 19.47 -20.50
C THR A 201 -8.34 18.09 -19.84
N VAL A 202 -7.20 17.41 -20.00
CA VAL A 202 -7.02 16.03 -19.51
C VAL A 202 -5.82 15.93 -18.59
N GLY A 203 -6.05 15.38 -17.41
CA GLY A 203 -5.06 15.06 -16.39
C GLY A 203 -5.30 13.67 -15.82
N ARG A 204 -4.94 13.47 -14.56
CA ARG A 204 -5.34 12.32 -13.74
C ARG A 204 -5.46 12.75 -12.29
N LYS A 205 -6.08 11.92 -11.45
CA LYS A 205 -6.17 12.15 -10.01
C LYS A 205 -5.10 11.33 -9.29
N LYS A 206 -4.47 11.96 -8.30
CA LYS A 206 -3.75 11.30 -7.20
C LYS A 206 -4.68 11.32 -5.99
N ILE A 207 -4.98 10.15 -5.46
CA ILE A 207 -5.90 9.97 -4.34
C ILE A 207 -5.13 9.28 -3.22
N VAL A 208 -5.07 9.89 -2.05
CA VAL A 208 -4.54 9.26 -0.84
C VAL A 208 -5.70 9.10 0.13
N PRO A 209 -6.33 7.93 0.23
CA PRO A 209 -7.37 7.69 1.22
C PRO A 209 -6.89 7.92 2.65
N GLU A 210 -7.78 8.39 3.52
CA GLU A 210 -7.52 8.41 4.95
C GLU A 210 -7.18 7.00 5.45
N GLY A 211 -6.09 6.89 6.22
CA GLY A 211 -5.62 5.63 6.80
C GLY A 211 -4.80 4.76 5.87
N GLU A 212 -4.75 5.08 4.57
CA GLU A 212 -3.94 4.32 3.61
C GLU A 212 -2.51 4.86 3.52
N LEU A 213 -1.57 3.95 3.24
CA LEU A 213 -0.17 4.26 3.04
C LEU A 213 0.13 4.73 1.62
N LYS A 214 -0.45 4.05 0.63
CA LYS A 214 -0.05 4.20 -0.77
C LYS A 214 -1.05 5.07 -1.53
N PRO A 215 -0.59 6.10 -2.26
CA PRO A 215 -1.44 6.84 -3.18
C PRO A 215 -1.99 5.92 -4.28
N LEU A 216 -3.26 6.11 -4.61
CA LEU A 216 -3.92 5.61 -5.81
C LEU A 216 -3.76 6.64 -6.93
N TYR A 217 -3.54 6.17 -8.14
CA TYR A 217 -3.50 7.01 -9.33
C TYR A 217 -4.48 6.50 -10.35
N THR A 218 -5.29 7.40 -10.89
CA THR A 218 -6.18 7.09 -12.01
C THR A 218 -5.38 7.11 -13.31
N ASP A 219 -5.85 6.40 -14.34
CA ASP A 219 -5.20 6.44 -15.65
C ASP A 219 -5.40 7.79 -16.35
N LEU A 220 -6.66 8.21 -16.48
CA LEU A 220 -7.03 9.49 -17.08
C LEU A 220 -8.25 10.10 -16.39
N PHE A 221 -8.25 11.43 -16.32
CA PHE A 221 -9.39 12.23 -15.89
C PHE A 221 -9.60 13.37 -16.88
N ASP A 222 -10.74 13.35 -17.56
CA ASP A 222 -11.19 14.44 -18.42
C ASP A 222 -11.94 15.47 -17.58
N VAL A 223 -11.31 16.61 -17.37
CA VAL A 223 -11.85 17.71 -16.58
C VAL A 223 -13.03 18.38 -17.30
N THR A 224 -12.99 18.40 -18.63
CA THR A 224 -13.97 19.08 -19.49
C THR A 224 -15.34 18.47 -19.33
N ASP A 225 -15.41 17.14 -19.46
CA ASP A 225 -16.66 16.38 -19.45
C ASP A 225 -16.92 15.69 -18.10
N ASN A 226 -16.05 15.92 -17.11
CA ASN A 226 -16.07 15.26 -15.81
C ASN A 226 -16.15 13.72 -15.93
N VAL A 227 -15.20 13.14 -16.68
CA VAL A 227 -15.13 11.69 -16.95
C VAL A 227 -13.86 11.11 -16.35
N LEU A 228 -14.03 10.15 -15.45
CA LEU A 228 -12.96 9.32 -14.92
C LEU A 228 -12.79 8.08 -15.80
N ILE A 229 -11.58 7.83 -16.29
CA ILE A 229 -11.29 6.82 -17.30
C ILE A 229 -10.23 5.85 -16.76
N GLU A 230 -10.52 4.55 -16.86
CA GLU A 230 -9.59 3.47 -16.54
C GLU A 230 -9.30 2.68 -17.82
N ALA A 231 -8.03 2.49 -18.13
CA ALA A 231 -7.59 1.77 -19.31
C ALA A 231 -7.31 0.30 -18.98
N LYS A 232 -7.58 -0.57 -19.95
CA LYS A 232 -7.14 -1.97 -19.91
C LYS A 232 -6.53 -2.40 -21.23
N GLY A 233 -5.49 -3.21 -21.16
CA GLY A 233 -4.76 -3.69 -22.35
C GLY A 233 -5.46 -4.81 -23.12
N THR A 234 -6.68 -5.17 -22.72
CA THR A 234 -7.48 -6.28 -23.28
C THR A 234 -8.98 -6.08 -23.01
N VAL A 235 -9.82 -6.81 -23.73
CA VAL A 235 -11.30 -6.79 -23.61
C VAL A 235 -11.87 -7.99 -22.83
N THR A 236 -11.04 -8.68 -22.05
CA THR A 236 -11.50 -9.85 -21.27
C THR A 236 -12.48 -9.43 -20.17
N ARG A 237 -13.36 -10.35 -19.76
CA ARG A 237 -14.31 -10.10 -18.66
C ARG A 237 -13.58 -9.72 -17.37
N GLU A 238 -12.46 -10.37 -17.10
CA GLU A 238 -11.65 -10.13 -15.91
C GLU A 238 -11.09 -8.71 -15.90
N ALA A 239 -10.50 -8.25 -17.01
CA ALA A 239 -9.96 -6.90 -17.12
C ALA A 239 -11.06 -5.84 -16.94
N ILE A 240 -12.22 -6.04 -17.57
CA ILE A 240 -13.37 -5.13 -17.44
C ILE A 240 -13.90 -5.09 -16.01
N ARG A 241 -14.05 -6.25 -15.34
CA ARG A 241 -14.47 -6.30 -13.94
C ARG A 241 -13.48 -5.59 -13.02
N MET A 242 -12.19 -5.77 -13.27
CA MET A 242 -11.14 -5.08 -12.52
C MET A 242 -11.23 -3.56 -12.71
N ALA A 243 -11.37 -3.11 -13.96
CA ALA A 243 -11.52 -1.69 -14.28
C ALA A 243 -12.76 -1.07 -13.61
N ILE A 244 -13.90 -1.77 -13.62
CA ILE A 244 -15.10 -1.33 -12.92
C ILE A 244 -14.81 -1.16 -11.42
N GLY A 245 -14.17 -2.15 -10.78
CA GLY A 245 -13.79 -2.05 -9.36
C GLY A 245 -12.92 -0.83 -9.06
N GLN A 246 -11.88 -0.61 -9.86
CA GLN A 246 -10.99 0.55 -9.73
C GLN A 246 -11.74 1.87 -9.92
N LEU A 247 -12.57 1.98 -10.97
CA LEU A 247 -13.38 3.17 -11.23
C LEU A 247 -14.34 3.49 -10.07
N PHE A 248 -14.95 2.47 -9.47
CA PHE A 248 -15.82 2.65 -8.30
C PHE A 248 -15.05 3.11 -7.07
N ASP A 249 -13.86 2.56 -6.85
CA ASP A 249 -12.99 2.96 -5.75
C ASP A 249 -12.56 4.42 -5.90
N TYR A 250 -12.05 4.83 -7.07
CA TYR A 250 -11.60 6.20 -7.29
C TYR A 250 -12.75 7.22 -7.27
N ARG A 251 -13.88 6.91 -7.93
CA ARG A 251 -15.02 7.83 -8.09
C ARG A 251 -15.59 8.32 -6.77
N ARG A 252 -15.53 7.53 -5.68
CA ARG A 252 -16.09 7.93 -4.37
C ARG A 252 -15.36 9.11 -3.72
N TYR A 253 -14.18 9.46 -4.21
CA TYR A 253 -13.35 10.55 -3.70
C TYR A 253 -13.44 11.84 -4.52
N ILE A 254 -14.04 11.80 -5.70
CA ILE A 254 -14.02 12.92 -6.65
C ILE A 254 -15.37 13.65 -6.63
N ALA A 255 -15.31 14.97 -6.45
CA ALA A 255 -16.47 15.87 -6.49
C ALA A 255 -16.25 16.99 -7.54
N PRO A 256 -17.25 17.34 -8.37
CA PRO A 256 -18.55 16.66 -8.53
C PRO A 256 -18.39 15.23 -9.04
N ARG A 257 -19.34 14.35 -8.70
CA ARG A 257 -19.24 12.90 -9.00
C ARG A 257 -19.07 12.68 -10.51
N PRO A 258 -17.94 12.11 -10.97
CA PRO A 258 -17.69 11.94 -12.39
C PRO A 258 -18.48 10.77 -12.99
N ASN A 259 -18.75 10.88 -14.29
CA ASN A 259 -19.06 9.72 -15.11
C ASN A 259 -17.83 8.81 -15.18
N ILE A 260 -18.03 7.51 -15.37
CA ILE A 260 -16.93 6.56 -15.47
C ILE A 260 -16.90 5.87 -16.83
N ALA A 261 -15.70 5.67 -17.36
CA ALA A 261 -15.49 5.06 -18.66
C ALA A 261 -14.34 4.05 -18.65
N LEU A 262 -14.47 3.01 -19.46
CA LEU A 262 -13.42 2.03 -19.70
C LEU A 262 -12.78 2.28 -21.05
N LEU A 263 -11.48 2.55 -21.08
CA LEU A 263 -10.71 2.68 -22.31
C LEU A 263 -10.12 1.33 -22.70
N LEU A 264 -10.58 0.77 -23.82
CA LEU A 264 -10.28 -0.60 -24.25
C LEU A 264 -9.62 -0.60 -25.64
N PRO A 265 -8.83 -1.65 -25.98
CA PRO A 265 -8.09 -1.68 -27.24
C PRO A 265 -8.97 -2.02 -28.45
N ALA A 266 -10.19 -2.50 -28.23
CA ALA A 266 -11.17 -2.87 -29.25
C ALA A 266 -12.58 -2.88 -28.64
N GLU A 267 -13.60 -3.00 -29.49
CA GLU A 267 -14.99 -3.12 -29.07
C GLU A 267 -15.20 -4.37 -28.19
N PRO A 268 -15.74 -4.21 -26.96
CA PRO A 268 -16.07 -5.35 -26.12
C PRO A 268 -17.34 -6.05 -26.63
N ARG A 269 -17.45 -7.36 -26.40
CA ARG A 269 -18.64 -8.13 -26.81
C ARG A 269 -19.93 -7.56 -26.17
N PRO A 270 -21.11 -7.72 -26.80
CA PRO A 270 -22.36 -7.08 -26.37
C PRO A 270 -22.74 -7.31 -24.90
N ASP A 271 -22.47 -8.50 -24.36
CA ASP A 271 -22.72 -8.79 -22.94
C ASP A 271 -21.91 -7.90 -21.98
N LEU A 272 -20.65 -7.57 -22.32
CA LEU A 272 -19.81 -6.72 -21.50
C LEU A 272 -20.18 -5.24 -21.64
N ILE A 273 -20.70 -4.84 -22.80
CA ILE A 273 -21.34 -3.52 -22.99
C ILE A 273 -22.55 -3.42 -22.05
N LYS A 274 -23.45 -4.41 -22.05
CA LYS A 274 -24.59 -4.47 -21.11
C LYS A 274 -24.16 -4.42 -19.65
N LEU A 275 -23.06 -5.08 -19.27
CA LEU A 275 -22.49 -4.97 -17.92
C LEU A 275 -22.06 -3.54 -17.59
N CYS A 276 -21.40 -2.83 -18.52
CA CYS A 276 -21.01 -1.44 -18.30
C CYS A 276 -22.24 -0.54 -18.12
N HIS A 277 -23.28 -0.74 -18.93
CA HIS A 277 -24.50 0.06 -18.90
C HIS A 277 -25.53 -0.35 -17.83
N SER A 278 -25.27 -1.36 -17.01
CA SER A 278 -26.21 -1.74 -15.96
C SER A 278 -26.44 -0.54 -15.02
N ASP A 279 -27.63 -0.40 -14.47
CA ASP A 279 -27.99 0.74 -13.59
C ASP A 279 -27.03 0.86 -12.41
N GLU A 280 -26.52 -0.27 -11.91
CA GLU A 280 -25.55 -0.32 -10.83
C GLU A 280 -24.19 0.22 -11.24
N VAL A 281 -23.74 -0.07 -12.47
CA VAL A 281 -22.41 0.29 -12.98
C VAL A 281 -22.41 1.71 -13.55
N ALA A 282 -23.36 2.01 -14.44
CA ALA A 282 -23.52 3.28 -15.14
C ALA A 282 -22.20 3.79 -15.78
N ALA A 283 -21.45 2.87 -16.38
CA ALA A 283 -20.24 3.13 -17.14
C ALA A 283 -20.49 2.99 -18.64
N PHE A 284 -19.52 3.43 -19.43
CA PHE A 284 -19.50 3.21 -20.88
C PHE A 284 -18.09 2.81 -21.32
N ALA A 285 -17.99 2.14 -22.46
CA ALA A 285 -16.73 1.73 -23.04
C ALA A 285 -16.32 2.69 -24.16
N ILE A 286 -15.01 2.89 -24.31
CA ILE A 286 -14.37 3.70 -25.35
C ILE A 286 -13.32 2.82 -26.02
N TRP A 287 -13.26 2.81 -27.36
CA TRP A 287 -12.25 2.06 -28.10
C TRP A 287 -11.86 2.77 -29.40
N PRO A 288 -10.64 2.53 -29.93
CA PRO A 288 -10.24 3.06 -31.23
C PRO A 288 -11.16 2.56 -32.36
N LYS A 289 -11.58 3.46 -33.23
CA LYS A 289 -12.31 3.16 -34.47
C LYS A 289 -11.83 4.09 -35.58
N ASP A 290 -11.19 3.51 -36.59
CA ASP A 290 -10.50 4.24 -37.66
C ASP A 290 -9.46 5.22 -37.07
N GLU A 291 -9.53 6.51 -37.44
CA GLU A 291 -8.66 7.57 -36.89
C GLU A 291 -9.27 8.28 -35.66
N THR A 292 -10.38 7.76 -35.12
CA THR A 292 -11.10 8.34 -33.99
C THR A 292 -11.35 7.30 -32.88
N TYR A 293 -12.25 7.62 -31.95
CA TYR A 293 -12.67 6.72 -30.88
C TYR A 293 -14.19 6.57 -30.91
N ALA A 294 -14.65 5.32 -30.92
CA ALA A 294 -16.05 5.00 -30.72
C ALA A 294 -16.34 4.88 -29.23
N THR A 295 -17.61 5.07 -28.88
CA THR A 295 -18.11 4.92 -27.52
C THR A 295 -19.33 4.02 -27.52
N SER A 296 -19.60 3.34 -26.41
CA SER A 296 -20.85 2.62 -26.22
C SER A 296 -21.99 3.50 -25.70
N ARG A 297 -21.77 4.81 -25.53
CA ARG A 297 -22.89 5.76 -25.37
C ARG A 297 -23.58 5.89 -26.72
N ASP A 298 -24.90 5.86 -26.69
CA ASP A 298 -25.76 6.16 -27.85
C ASP A 298 -25.51 7.58 -28.38
#